data_AF-A0A1H9TYS5-F1
#
_entry.id   AF-A0A1H9TYS5-F1
#
_cell.length_a   1.000
_cell.length_b   1.000
_cell.length_c   1.000
_cell.angle_alpha   90.00
_cell.angle_beta   90.00
_cell.angle_gamma   90.00
#
_symmetry.space_group_name_H-M   'P 1'
#
loop_
_entity.id
_entity.type
_entity.pdbx_description
1 polymer ?
#
loop_
_entity_poly.entity_id
_entity_poly.type
_entity_poly.pdbx_seq_one_letter_code
_entity_poly.pdbx_strand_id
1 'polypeptide(L)'
;MSLVRSTGNGMLGKWADIEQRKRMLQRQNAGNAYRKTAEYLQPKVPTQSELEELLLGKKERELDMPSSGKTNMLDIKGPSIPVQTIGGPTLEKTVELLEKVRSTALAPAKPTPEDLRVAASASAKIQRVNAQITLNMEASRQIALEVKQQLEDEASISNRSVPSDLQSPKMLQEDLQKKRLKEQAIAKYSYQVHLKRYGFADLEPSFFRIA
;
A
#
# COMPACT_ATOMS: atom_id res chain seq x y z
N MET A 1 -8.75 28.39 -65.24
CA MET A 1 -8.87 28.48 -63.78
C MET A 1 -8.98 27.08 -63.20
N SER A 2 -7.96 26.59 -62.50
CA SER A 2 -8.04 25.34 -61.73
C SER A 2 -7.43 25.57 -60.35
N LEU A 3 -8.28 25.70 -59.33
CA LEU A 3 -7.87 25.74 -57.93
C LEU A 3 -7.54 24.32 -57.47
N VAL A 4 -6.27 24.06 -57.16
CA VAL A 4 -5.83 22.86 -56.45
C VAL A 4 -6.15 23.06 -54.96
N ARG A 5 -7.09 22.24 -54.44
CA ARG A 5 -7.37 22.17 -53.00
C ARG A 5 -6.31 21.30 -52.32
N SER A 6 -5.49 21.89 -51.46
CA SER A 6 -4.58 21.13 -50.58
C SER A 6 -5.39 20.47 -49.46
N THR A 7 -5.39 19.14 -49.43
CA THR A 7 -6.08 18.35 -48.40
C THR A 7 -5.21 18.23 -47.16
N GLY A 8 -5.78 18.52 -45.98
CA GLY A 8 -5.14 18.58 -44.66
C GLY A 8 -4.68 17.25 -44.03
N ASN A 9 -4.05 16.35 -44.79
CA ASN A 9 -3.54 15.07 -44.27
C ASN A 9 -2.17 15.17 -43.56
N GLY A 10 -1.49 16.31 -43.62
CA GLY A 10 -0.15 16.48 -43.03
C GLY A 10 -0.12 16.66 -41.50
N MET A 11 -1.24 16.99 -40.86
CA MET A 11 -1.27 17.18 -39.39
C MET A 11 -1.53 15.87 -38.63
N LEU A 12 -2.43 15.01 -39.11
CA LEU A 12 -2.77 13.75 -38.43
C LEU A 12 -1.57 12.80 -38.27
N GLY A 13 -0.68 12.72 -39.26
CA GLY A 13 0.55 11.91 -39.16
C GLY A 13 1.51 12.42 -38.08
N LYS A 14 1.66 13.75 -37.94
CA LYS A 14 2.51 14.35 -36.90
C LYS A 14 1.99 14.08 -35.49
N TRP A 15 0.67 14.09 -35.31
CA TRP A 15 0.05 13.76 -34.02
C TRP A 15 0.24 12.28 -33.66
N ALA A 16 0.09 11.37 -34.63
CA ALA A 16 0.36 9.96 -34.43
C ALA A 16 1.83 9.70 -34.06
N ASP A 17 2.78 10.37 -34.71
CA ASP A 17 4.22 10.28 -34.39
C ASP A 17 4.55 10.79 -32.98
N ILE A 18 3.94 11.92 -32.57
CA ILE A 18 4.09 12.48 -31.22
C ILE A 18 3.53 11.51 -30.17
N GLU A 19 2.37 10.91 -30.44
CA GLU A 19 1.74 9.97 -29.53
C GLU A 19 2.55 8.67 -29.39
N GLN A 20 3.08 8.14 -30.50
CA GLN A 20 3.99 7.00 -30.49
C GLN A 20 5.27 7.30 -29.71
N ARG A 21 5.87 8.49 -29.89
CA ARG A 21 7.04 8.93 -29.13
C ARG A 21 6.72 9.02 -27.63
N LYS A 22 5.56 9.54 -27.25
CA LYS A 22 5.12 9.62 -25.84
C LYS A 22 4.96 8.23 -25.22
N ARG A 23 4.34 7.29 -25.95
CA ARG A 23 4.18 5.89 -25.50
C ARG A 23 5.54 5.19 -25.35
N MET A 24 6.48 5.44 -26.27
CA MET A 24 7.84 4.93 -26.17
C MET A 24 8.56 5.46 -24.93
N LEU A 25 8.43 6.76 -24.64
CA LEU A 25 9.05 7.40 -23.48
C LEU A 25 8.48 6.88 -22.15
N GLN A 26 7.17 6.66 -22.08
CA GLN A 26 6.53 6.04 -20.93
C GLN A 26 7.00 4.60 -20.70
N ARG A 27 7.13 3.80 -21.76
CA ARG A 27 7.67 2.43 -21.66
C ARG A 27 9.12 2.43 -21.20
N GLN A 28 9.95 3.36 -21.67
CA GLN A 28 11.32 3.51 -21.22
C GLN A 28 11.38 3.93 -19.74
N ASN A 29 10.55 4.89 -19.31
CA ASN A 29 10.51 5.33 -17.92
C ASN A 29 10.07 4.20 -16.97
N ALA A 30 9.03 3.45 -17.34
CA ALA A 30 8.59 2.30 -16.56
C ALA A 30 9.68 1.21 -16.52
N GLY A 31 10.27 0.86 -17.66
CA GLY A 31 11.35 -0.12 -17.73
C GLY A 31 12.58 0.28 -16.91
N ASN A 32 12.96 1.56 -16.94
CA ASN A 32 14.06 2.09 -16.14
C ASN A 32 13.74 2.08 -14.65
N ALA A 33 12.50 2.38 -14.25
CA ALA A 33 12.07 2.28 -12.86
C ALA A 33 12.16 0.83 -12.37
N TYR A 34 11.66 -0.14 -13.15
CA TYR A 34 11.74 -1.57 -12.80
C TYR A 34 13.17 -2.08 -12.71
N ARG A 35 14.07 -1.65 -13.61
CA ARG A 35 15.50 -2.01 -13.52
C ARG A 35 16.15 -1.47 -12.25
N LYS A 36 15.90 -0.20 -11.90
CA LYS A 36 16.43 0.39 -10.66
C LYS A 36 15.90 -0.32 -9.41
N THR A 37 14.62 -0.68 -9.38
CA THR A 37 14.07 -1.44 -8.25
C THR A 37 14.61 -2.86 -8.20
N ALA A 38 14.83 -3.50 -9.35
CA ALA A 38 15.37 -4.84 -9.41
C ALA A 38 16.83 -4.88 -8.93
N GLU A 39 17.65 -3.89 -9.30
CA GLU A 39 19.02 -3.71 -8.81
C GLU A 39 19.05 -3.47 -7.29
N TYR A 40 18.13 -2.66 -6.77
CA TYR A 40 18.01 -2.40 -5.33
C TYR A 40 17.60 -3.64 -4.51
N LEU A 41 16.72 -4.46 -5.07
CA LEU A 41 16.19 -5.66 -4.40
C LEU A 41 17.07 -6.90 -4.59
N GLN A 42 18.22 -6.79 -5.26
CA GLN A 42 19.12 -7.93 -5.35
C GLN A 42 19.67 -8.25 -3.95
N PRO A 43 19.42 -9.45 -3.42
CA PRO A 43 19.96 -9.84 -2.12
C PRO A 43 21.48 -9.97 -2.27
N LYS A 44 22.21 -8.97 -1.78
CA LYS A 44 23.66 -9.04 -1.70
C LYS A 44 24.02 -9.99 -0.56
N VAL A 45 24.54 -11.16 -0.89
CA VAL A 45 25.02 -12.12 0.10
C VAL A 45 26.32 -11.57 0.69
N PRO A 46 26.37 -11.23 1.99
CA PRO A 46 27.59 -10.70 2.60
C PRO A 46 28.69 -11.76 2.60
N THR A 47 29.93 -11.32 2.44
CA THR A 47 31.09 -12.22 2.47
C THR A 47 31.44 -12.59 3.91
N GLN A 48 32.14 -13.72 4.14
CA GLN A 48 32.43 -14.21 5.50
C GLN A 48 33.20 -13.18 6.34
N SER A 49 34.18 -12.47 5.75
CA SER A 49 34.93 -11.41 6.43
C SER A 49 34.06 -10.22 6.85
N GLU A 50 33.05 -9.89 6.04
CA GLU A 50 32.11 -8.81 6.34
C GLU A 50 31.18 -9.17 7.49
N LEU A 51 30.74 -10.44 7.53
CA LEU A 51 29.96 -10.97 8.66
C LEU A 51 30.78 -10.97 9.95
N GLU A 52 32.06 -11.36 9.91
CA GLU A 52 32.94 -11.32 11.08
C GLU A 52 33.12 -9.90 11.61
N GLU A 53 33.29 -8.91 10.72
CA GLU A 53 33.40 -7.49 11.10
C GLU A 53 32.10 -6.93 11.70
N LEU A 54 30.93 -7.31 11.17
CA LEU A 54 29.63 -6.96 11.72
C LEU A 54 29.40 -7.61 13.09
N LEU A 55 29.81 -8.87 13.27
CA LEU A 55 29.66 -9.61 14.53
C LEU A 55 30.59 -9.05 15.62
N LEU A 56 31.80 -8.64 15.24
CA LEU A 56 32.74 -7.96 16.12
C LEU A 56 32.42 -6.47 16.34
N GLY A 57 31.43 -5.91 15.64
CA GLY A 57 31.07 -4.49 15.72
C GLY A 57 32.14 -3.54 15.18
N LYS A 58 33.08 -4.05 14.37
CA LYS A 58 34.11 -3.24 13.69
C LYS A 58 33.55 -2.49 12.48
N LYS A 59 32.42 -2.95 11.95
CA LYS A 59 31.58 -2.23 10.99
C LYS A 59 30.14 -2.21 11.50
N GLU A 60 29.48 -1.07 11.37
CA GLU A 60 28.04 -0.98 11.53
C GLU A 60 27.37 -1.43 10.22
N ARG A 61 26.19 -2.03 10.32
CA ARG A 61 25.40 -2.41 9.14
C ARG A 61 24.99 -1.15 8.40
N GLU A 62 25.71 -0.79 7.34
CA GLU A 62 25.32 0.28 6.43
C GLU A 62 24.04 -0.14 5.70
N LEU A 63 22.90 0.36 6.19
CA LEU A 63 21.70 0.40 5.38
C LEU A 63 21.95 1.50 4.34
N ASP A 64 22.25 1.09 3.11
CA ASP A 64 22.30 1.96 1.94
C ASP A 64 20.89 2.52 1.63
N MET A 65 20.43 3.42 2.50
CA MET A 65 19.36 4.37 2.23
C MET A 65 20.05 5.65 1.78
N PRO A 66 20.04 5.99 0.48
CA PRO A 66 20.61 7.26 0.06
C PRO A 66 19.80 8.40 0.68
N SER A 67 20.52 9.22 1.45
CA SER A 67 20.09 10.52 1.97
C SER A 67 19.21 11.26 0.98
N SER A 68 17.91 11.36 1.30
CA SER A 68 17.05 12.35 0.69
C SER A 68 17.60 13.72 1.08
N GLY A 69 17.75 14.59 0.08
CA GLY A 69 18.05 16.02 0.13
C GLY A 69 18.30 16.66 1.50
N LYS A 70 19.45 17.35 1.58
CA LYS A 70 19.74 18.41 2.55
C LYS A 70 18.49 19.26 2.80
N THR A 71 17.77 18.94 3.87
CA THR A 71 16.86 19.85 4.53
C THR A 71 17.54 20.16 5.84
N ASN A 72 17.81 21.45 6.06
CA ASN A 72 18.26 21.98 7.33
C ASN A 72 17.17 21.68 8.37
N MET A 73 17.20 20.50 8.97
CA MET A 73 16.38 20.18 10.12
C MET A 73 17.31 20.30 11.32
N LEU A 74 17.12 21.37 12.10
CA LEU A 74 17.81 21.56 13.36
C LEU A 74 17.62 20.30 14.21
N ASP A 75 18.71 19.59 14.46
CA ASP A 75 18.81 18.57 15.51
C ASP A 75 18.73 19.27 16.87
N ILE A 76 17.52 19.49 17.35
CA ILE A 76 17.27 19.90 18.74
C ILE A 76 17.27 18.61 19.58
N LYS A 77 18.47 18.14 19.93
CA LYS A 77 18.69 17.11 20.95
C LYS A 77 18.34 17.71 22.31
N GLY A 78 17.15 17.40 22.80
CA GLY A 78 16.74 17.57 24.19
C GLY A 78 15.96 16.32 24.64
N PRO A 79 15.91 16.01 25.94
CA PRO A 79 15.16 14.86 26.45
C PRO A 79 13.66 15.07 26.19
N SER A 80 13.18 14.57 25.05
CA SER A 80 11.77 14.67 24.67
C SER A 80 11.02 13.46 25.23
N ILE A 81 10.00 13.73 26.05
CA ILE A 81 8.96 12.73 26.35
C ILE A 81 8.21 12.53 25.02
N PRO A 82 8.28 11.35 24.38
CA PRO A 82 7.73 11.19 23.05
C PRO A 82 6.20 11.17 23.13
N VAL A 83 5.54 12.19 22.59
CA VAL A 83 4.09 12.23 22.30
C VAL A 83 3.67 11.11 21.31
N GLN A 84 4.62 10.31 20.81
CA GLN A 84 4.41 9.21 19.88
C GLN A 84 3.52 8.08 20.43
N THR A 85 3.40 7.92 21.74
CA THR A 85 2.63 6.84 22.39
C THR A 85 1.15 7.16 22.59
N ILE A 86 0.72 8.40 22.30
CA ILE A 86 -0.65 8.85 22.51
C ILE A 86 -1.51 8.34 21.34
N GLY A 87 -2.18 7.21 21.55
CA GLY A 87 -3.07 6.56 20.61
C GLY A 87 -4.36 6.08 21.29
N GLY A 88 -5.51 6.45 20.74
CA GLY A 88 -6.82 5.95 21.14
C GLY A 88 -7.23 4.70 20.34
N PRO A 89 -8.33 4.03 20.72
CA PRO A 89 -8.84 2.85 20.02
C PRO A 89 -9.32 3.15 18.59
N THR A 90 -9.66 4.41 18.30
CA THR A 90 -9.99 4.89 16.95
C THR A 90 -9.17 6.14 16.62
N LEU A 91 -9.05 6.46 15.32
CA LEU A 91 -8.35 7.65 14.86
C LEU A 91 -9.00 8.93 15.41
N GLU A 92 -10.32 8.98 15.49
CA GLU A 92 -11.09 10.10 16.06
C GLU A 92 -10.77 10.31 17.54
N LYS A 93 -10.77 9.23 18.33
CA LYS A 93 -10.41 9.28 19.76
C LYS A 93 -8.96 9.68 19.96
N THR A 94 -8.08 9.32 19.01
CA THR A 94 -6.68 9.76 19.01
C THR A 94 -6.58 11.28 18.79
N VAL A 95 -7.37 11.86 17.88
CA VAL A 95 -7.43 13.32 17.69
C VAL A 95 -7.92 14.00 18.96
N GLU A 96 -9.02 13.54 19.55
CA GLU A 96 -9.58 14.09 20.80
C GLU A 96 -8.54 14.13 21.93
N LEU A 97 -7.78 13.03 22.08
CA LEU A 97 -6.72 12.93 23.09
C LEU A 97 -5.55 13.90 22.81
N LEU A 98 -5.15 14.03 21.54
CA LEU A 98 -4.09 14.96 21.14
C LEU A 98 -4.53 16.43 21.25
N GLU A 99 -5.81 16.73 21.03
CA GLU A 99 -6.37 18.07 21.25
C GLU A 99 -6.42 18.43 22.74
N LYS A 100 -6.72 17.45 23.59
CA LYS A 100 -6.59 17.61 25.04
C LYS A 100 -5.15 17.90 25.43
N VAL A 101 -4.17 17.16 24.92
CA VAL A 101 -2.73 17.41 25.18
C VAL A 101 -2.30 18.80 24.68
N ARG A 102 -2.75 19.20 23.49
CA ARG A 102 -2.49 20.55 22.94
C ARG A 102 -3.07 21.65 23.83
N SER A 103 -4.34 21.52 24.25
CA SER A 103 -5.00 22.52 25.09
C SER A 103 -4.41 22.59 26.50
N THR A 104 -4.04 21.47 27.11
CA THR A 104 -3.37 21.47 28.42
C THR A 104 -1.99 22.14 28.36
N ALA A 105 -1.23 21.91 27.28
CA ALA A 105 0.07 22.54 27.09
C ALA A 105 -0.04 24.06 26.84
N LEU A 106 -1.14 24.53 26.24
CA LEU A 106 -1.38 25.95 25.98
C LEU A 106 -2.17 26.67 27.08
N ALA A 107 -2.69 25.95 28.08
CA ALA A 107 -3.48 26.51 29.18
C ALA A 107 -2.73 27.49 30.12
N PRO A 108 -1.42 27.33 30.45
CA PRO A 108 -0.75 28.25 31.36
C PRO A 108 -0.60 29.65 30.75
N ALA A 109 -0.82 30.69 31.57
CA ALA A 109 -0.75 32.10 31.14
C ALA A 109 0.62 32.53 30.56
N LYS A 110 1.68 31.78 30.87
CA LYS A 110 3.00 31.88 30.24
C LYS A 110 3.48 30.45 29.92
N PRO A 111 3.20 29.93 28.72
CA PRO A 111 3.59 28.57 28.36
C PRO A 111 5.11 28.45 28.29
N THR A 112 5.64 27.37 28.85
CA THR A 112 7.08 27.10 28.80
C THR A 112 7.51 26.71 27.38
N PRO A 113 8.80 26.87 27.01
CA PRO A 113 9.27 26.41 25.70
C PRO A 113 9.08 24.90 25.48
N GLU A 114 9.01 24.11 26.55
CA GLU A 114 8.68 22.68 26.50
C GLU A 114 7.20 22.46 26.18
N ASP A 115 6.30 23.21 26.81
CA ASP A 115 4.86 23.16 26.52
C ASP A 115 4.56 23.50 25.06
N LEU A 116 5.25 24.51 24.51
CA LEU A 116 5.14 24.89 23.10
C LEU A 116 5.59 23.76 22.17
N ARG A 117 6.64 23.01 22.52
CA ARG A 117 7.10 21.85 21.76
C ARG A 117 6.09 20.70 21.82
N VAL A 118 5.54 20.43 23.00
CA VAL A 118 4.50 19.41 23.18
C VAL A 118 3.27 19.76 22.34
N ALA A 119 2.79 21.02 22.40
CA ALA A 119 1.68 21.49 21.60
C ALA A 119 1.94 21.42 20.09
N ALA A 120 3.15 21.79 19.64
CA ALA A 120 3.55 21.69 18.24
C ALA A 120 3.59 20.23 17.76
N SER A 121 4.16 19.33 18.58
CA SER A 121 4.21 17.90 18.27
C SER A 121 2.82 17.26 18.20
N ALA A 122 1.92 17.61 19.13
CA ALA A 122 0.53 17.17 19.13
C ALA A 122 -0.20 17.68 17.87
N SER A 123 0.00 18.95 17.50
CA SER A 123 -0.59 19.54 16.29
C SER A 123 -0.11 18.84 15.00
N ALA A 124 1.18 18.54 14.90
CA ALA A 124 1.73 17.79 13.78
C ALA A 124 1.21 16.35 13.72
N LYS A 125 0.91 15.73 14.87
CA LYS A 125 0.31 14.40 14.91
C LYS A 125 -1.17 14.44 14.52
N ILE A 126 -1.93 15.44 14.96
CA ILE A 126 -3.34 15.65 14.56
C ILE A 126 -3.46 15.75 13.04
N GLN A 127 -2.60 16.54 12.38
CA GLN A 127 -2.61 16.65 10.92
C GLN A 127 -2.40 15.30 10.22
N ARG A 128 -1.46 14.48 10.70
CA ARG A 128 -1.21 13.15 10.14
C ARG A 128 -2.40 12.21 10.34
N VAL A 129 -3.00 12.22 11.53
CA VAL A 129 -4.16 11.39 11.84
C VAL A 129 -5.37 11.81 11.00
N ASN A 130 -5.61 13.11 10.82
CA ASN A 130 -6.67 13.62 9.95
C ASN A 130 -6.46 13.20 8.49
N ALA A 131 -5.24 13.30 7.98
CA ALA A 131 -4.92 12.81 6.64
C ALA A 131 -5.21 11.29 6.50
N GLN A 132 -4.89 10.51 7.53
CA GLN A 132 -5.19 9.08 7.55
C GLN A 132 -6.70 8.79 7.59
N ILE A 133 -7.49 9.59 8.31
CA ILE A 133 -8.96 9.50 8.31
C ILE A 133 -9.49 9.74 6.89
N THR A 134 -9.04 10.81 6.23
CA THR A 134 -9.47 11.13 4.86
C THR A 134 -9.15 9.99 3.88
N LEU A 135 -7.93 9.46 3.92
CA LEU A 135 -7.53 8.33 3.08
C LEU A 135 -8.39 7.08 3.34
N ASN A 136 -8.70 6.80 4.60
CA ASN A 136 -9.54 5.65 4.95
C ASN A 136 -11.00 5.82 4.47
N MET A 137 -11.53 7.05 4.54
CA MET A 137 -12.84 7.38 3.99
C MET A 137 -12.88 7.20 2.46
N GLU A 138 -11.85 7.66 1.76
CA GLU A 138 -11.73 7.50 0.30
C GLU A 138 -11.63 6.03 -0.09
N ALA A 139 -10.79 5.25 0.59
CA ALA A 139 -10.65 3.82 0.36
C ALA A 139 -11.98 3.08 0.57
N SER A 140 -12.68 3.37 1.68
CA SER A 140 -13.99 2.79 1.98
C SER A 140 -15.03 3.12 0.90
N ARG A 141 -15.00 4.35 0.38
CA ARG A 141 -15.88 4.77 -0.72
C ARG A 141 -15.56 4.01 -2.01
N GLN A 142 -14.28 3.83 -2.35
CA GLN A 142 -13.88 3.08 -3.54
C GLN A 142 -14.34 1.63 -3.47
N ILE A 143 -14.14 0.98 -2.31
CA ILE A 143 -14.61 -0.39 -2.07
C ILE A 143 -16.13 -0.47 -2.28
N ALA A 144 -16.90 0.46 -1.72
CA ALA A 144 -18.36 0.46 -1.87
C ALA A 144 -18.81 0.63 -3.33
N LEU A 145 -18.09 1.42 -4.13
CA LEU A 145 -18.36 1.59 -5.56
C LEU A 145 -18.04 0.33 -6.35
N GLU A 146 -16.90 -0.29 -6.09
CA GLU A 146 -16.49 -1.52 -6.77
C GLU A 146 -17.44 -2.68 -6.45
N VAL A 147 -17.87 -2.83 -5.19
CA VAL A 147 -18.88 -3.82 -4.79
C VAL A 147 -20.20 -3.60 -5.54
N LYS A 148 -20.63 -2.34 -5.71
CA LYS A 148 -21.83 -2.06 -6.52
C LYS A 148 -21.65 -2.44 -7.98
N GLN A 149 -20.51 -2.13 -8.58
CA GLN A 149 -20.21 -2.52 -9.96
C GLN A 149 -20.22 -4.04 -10.13
N GLN A 150 -19.61 -4.78 -9.19
CA GLN A 150 -19.63 -6.24 -9.20
C GLN A 150 -21.06 -6.80 -9.13
N LEU A 151 -21.94 -6.24 -8.29
CA LEU A 151 -23.34 -6.65 -8.21
C LEU A 151 -24.11 -6.35 -9.51
N GLU A 152 -23.84 -5.22 -10.16
CA GLU A 152 -24.44 -4.86 -11.46
C GLU A 152 -23.94 -5.76 -12.59
N ASP A 153 -22.66 -6.11 -12.61
CA ASP A 153 -22.07 -7.07 -13.54
C ASP A 153 -22.67 -8.47 -13.33
N GLU A 154 -22.81 -8.93 -12.08
CA GLU A 154 -23.46 -10.19 -11.75
C GLU A 154 -24.94 -10.21 -12.18
N ALA A 155 -25.68 -9.12 -11.94
CA ALA A 155 -27.07 -8.99 -12.35
C ALA A 155 -27.23 -8.95 -13.88
N SER A 156 -26.32 -8.30 -14.60
CA SER A 156 -26.35 -8.24 -16.06
C SER A 156 -25.96 -9.57 -16.71
N ILE A 157 -25.06 -10.35 -16.09
CA ILE A 157 -24.80 -11.74 -16.48
C ILE A 157 -26.04 -12.61 -16.22
N SER A 158 -26.70 -12.45 -15.08
CA SER A 158 -27.92 -13.18 -14.72
C SER A 158 -29.11 -12.88 -15.64
N ASN A 159 -29.24 -11.64 -16.12
CA ASN A 159 -30.32 -11.27 -17.05
C ASN A 159 -30.04 -11.70 -18.51
N ARG A 160 -28.77 -12.00 -18.86
CA ARG A 160 -28.39 -12.51 -20.18
C ARG A 160 -28.51 -14.04 -20.29
N SER A 161 -28.66 -14.75 -19.18
CA SER A 161 -28.81 -16.21 -19.15
C SER A 161 -30.26 -16.68 -19.28
N VAL A 162 -30.94 -16.28 -20.35
CA VAL A 162 -31.97 -17.09 -21.04
C VAL A 162 -32.14 -16.53 -22.45
N PRO A 163 -31.90 -17.33 -23.50
CA PRO A 163 -32.84 -18.38 -23.86
C PRO A 163 -32.39 -19.78 -23.46
N SER A 164 -33.34 -20.50 -22.86
CA SER A 164 -33.40 -21.94 -22.74
C SER A 164 -33.26 -22.58 -24.12
N ASP A 165 -32.26 -23.45 -24.32
CA ASP A 165 -32.42 -24.78 -24.93
C ASP A 165 -31.12 -25.49 -25.38
N LEU A 166 -29.94 -24.88 -25.30
CA LEU A 166 -28.72 -25.49 -25.87
C LEU A 166 -27.46 -25.45 -24.99
N GLN A 167 -27.61 -25.54 -23.66
CA GLN A 167 -26.44 -25.84 -22.80
C GLN A 167 -26.27 -27.35 -22.64
N SER A 168 -25.22 -27.89 -23.26
CA SER A 168 -24.85 -29.29 -23.14
C SER A 168 -24.66 -29.69 -21.65
N PRO A 169 -25.13 -30.90 -21.23
CA PRO A 169 -25.15 -31.33 -19.83
C PRO A 169 -23.76 -31.33 -19.15
N LYS A 170 -22.67 -31.28 -19.92
CA LYS A 170 -21.30 -31.21 -19.41
C LYS A 170 -20.98 -29.88 -18.71
N MET A 171 -21.47 -28.75 -19.20
CA MET A 171 -21.18 -27.42 -18.63
C MET A 171 -21.83 -27.23 -17.25
N LEU A 172 -23.07 -27.67 -17.07
CA LEU A 172 -23.78 -27.63 -15.79
C LEU A 172 -23.09 -28.49 -14.72
N GLN A 173 -22.54 -29.64 -15.11
CA GLN A 173 -21.83 -30.53 -14.20
C GLN A 173 -20.49 -29.93 -13.73
N GLU A 174 -19.76 -29.27 -14.63
CA GLU A 174 -18.52 -28.57 -14.28
C GLU A 174 -18.76 -27.40 -13.31
N ASP A 175 -19.84 -26.64 -13.50
CA ASP A 175 -20.16 -25.53 -12.61
C ASP A 175 -20.57 -26.00 -11.20
N LEU A 176 -21.30 -27.11 -11.11
CA LEU A 176 -21.60 -27.74 -9.82
C LEU A 176 -20.34 -28.28 -9.12
N GLN A 177 -19.41 -28.86 -9.88
CA GLN A 177 -18.13 -29.32 -9.33
C GLN A 177 -17.27 -28.15 -8.85
N LYS A 178 -17.16 -27.06 -9.62
CA LYS A 178 -16.46 -25.84 -9.21
C LYS A 178 -17.06 -25.24 -7.94
N LYS A 179 -18.39 -25.20 -7.82
CA LYS A 179 -19.08 -24.75 -6.60
C LYS A 179 -18.70 -25.60 -5.38
N ARG A 180 -18.75 -26.93 -5.50
CA ARG A 180 -18.34 -27.85 -4.42
C ARG A 180 -16.88 -27.64 -4.01
N LEU A 181 -15.96 -27.47 -4.97
CA LEU A 181 -14.55 -27.23 -4.67
C LEU A 181 -14.33 -25.90 -3.94
N LYS A 182 -15.05 -24.84 -4.33
CA LYS A 182 -15.01 -23.55 -3.63
C LYS A 182 -15.52 -23.66 -2.20
N GLU A 183 -16.66 -24.32 -1.98
CA GLU A 183 -17.20 -24.55 -0.64
C GLU A 183 -16.23 -25.36 0.23
N GLN A 184 -15.61 -26.40 -0.31
CA GLN A 184 -14.58 -27.16 0.41
C GLN A 184 -13.37 -26.30 0.77
N ALA A 185 -12.92 -25.43 -0.13
CA ALA A 185 -11.81 -24.52 0.14
C ALA A 185 -12.16 -23.51 1.25
N ILE A 186 -13.37 -22.95 1.21
CA ILE A 186 -13.86 -22.02 2.26
C ILE A 186 -13.94 -22.73 3.61
N ALA A 187 -14.46 -23.95 3.66
CA ALA A 187 -14.55 -24.74 4.89
C ALA A 187 -13.16 -25.04 5.48
N LYS A 188 -12.20 -25.46 4.65
CA LYS A 188 -10.82 -25.71 5.10
C LYS A 188 -10.13 -24.45 5.61
N TYR A 189 -10.26 -23.34 4.88
CA TYR A 189 -9.65 -22.08 5.25
C TYR A 189 -10.24 -21.53 6.55
N SER A 190 -11.57 -21.50 6.67
CA SER A 190 -12.25 -21.03 7.88
C SER A 190 -11.87 -21.89 9.10
N TYR A 191 -11.75 -23.21 8.93
CA TYR A 191 -11.25 -24.10 9.97
C TYR A 191 -9.80 -23.79 10.37
N GLN A 192 -8.90 -23.59 9.41
CA GLN A 192 -7.50 -23.24 9.69
C GLN A 192 -7.40 -21.90 10.44
N VAL A 193 -8.18 -20.89 10.03
CA VAL A 193 -8.24 -19.59 10.71
C VAL A 193 -8.77 -19.75 12.14
N HIS A 194 -9.79 -20.59 12.33
CA HIS A 194 -10.33 -20.90 13.65
C HIS A 194 -9.24 -21.52 14.54
N LEU A 195 -8.56 -22.56 14.06
CA LEU A 195 -7.45 -23.21 14.79
C LEU A 195 -6.35 -22.21 15.17
N LYS A 196 -5.90 -21.38 14.22
CA LYS A 196 -4.89 -20.34 14.47
C LYS A 196 -5.33 -19.32 15.53
N ARG A 197 -6.61 -18.91 15.53
CA ARG A 197 -7.15 -18.01 16.57
C ARG A 197 -7.10 -18.62 17.97
N TYR A 198 -7.26 -19.94 18.09
CA TYR A 198 -7.17 -20.67 19.36
C TYR A 198 -5.75 -21.15 19.68
N GLY A 199 -4.74 -20.65 18.98
CA GLY A 199 -3.33 -20.90 19.31
C GLY A 199 -2.76 -22.22 18.77
N PHE A 200 -3.47 -22.93 17.89
CA PHE A 200 -2.85 -24.02 17.14
C PHE A 200 -1.89 -23.44 16.09
N ALA A 201 -0.59 -23.68 16.30
CA ALA A 201 0.45 -23.44 15.33
C ALA A 201 0.82 -24.76 14.65
N ASP A 202 0.92 -24.76 13.32
CA ASP A 202 1.47 -25.87 12.56
C ASP A 202 2.95 -26.03 13.00
N LEU A 203 3.25 -27.06 13.79
CA LEU A 203 4.63 -27.43 14.12
C LEU A 203 5.27 -27.92 12.83
N GLU A 204 5.97 -27.04 12.11
CA GLU A 204 6.84 -27.48 11.02
C GLU A 204 7.87 -28.46 11.60
N PRO A 205 8.10 -29.62 10.95
CA PRO A 205 9.13 -30.54 11.41
C PRO A 205 10.50 -29.86 11.26
N SER A 206 11.07 -29.41 12.38
CA SER A 206 12.43 -28.89 12.42
C SER A 206 13.41 -30.05 12.27
N PHE A 207 13.87 -30.31 11.05
CA PHE A 207 14.97 -31.24 10.85
C PHE A 207 16.27 -30.56 11.30
N PHE A 208 16.67 -30.77 12.55
CA PHE A 208 18.03 -30.48 12.96
C PHE A 208 18.97 -31.36 12.12
N ARG A 209 19.79 -30.75 11.27
CA ARG A 209 20.91 -31.45 10.63
C ARG A 209 21.92 -31.74 11.73
N ILE A 210 21.96 -32.99 12.18
CA ILE A 210 23.04 -33.51 13.01
C ILE A 210 24.27 -33.58 12.09
N ALA A 211 25.34 -32.88 12.49
CA ALA A 211 26.63 -32.85 11.80
C ALA A 211 27.40 -34.15 12.01
#